data_AF-B4Y554-F1
#
_entry.id   AF-B4Y554-F1
#
_cell.length_a   1.000
_cell.length_b   1.000
_cell.length_c   1.000
_cell.angle_alpha   90.00
_cell.angle_beta   90.00
_cell.angle_gamma   90.00
#
_symmetry.space_group_name_H-M   'P 1'
#
loop_
_entity.id
_entity.type
_entity.pdbx_description
1 polymer ?
#
loop_
_entity_poly.entity_id
_entity_poly.type
_entity_poly.pdbx_seq_one_letter_code
_entity_poly.pdbx_strand_id
1 'polypeptide(L)'
;MFIYYMIIAPIVAILLIGLNWLLAPSNAYIDKTGPFECGFTSYQQSRAAFSVAFILVAILFLPFDLEISSILPYVTSAYINGLYGLIILIIFLTILIIAFVLEVILEVLKIDRQYLKDIPSTEYYKI
;
A
#
# COMPACT_ATOMS: atom_id res chain seq x y z
N MET A 1 7.37 1.76 31.74
CA MET A 1 8.30 1.76 30.60
C MET A 1 7.58 1.98 29.26
N PHE A 2 6.52 1.22 28.93
CA PHE A 2 5.76 1.38 27.68
C PHE A 2 5.17 2.80 27.47
N ILE A 3 4.46 3.34 28.47
CA ILE A 3 3.86 4.68 28.37
C ILE A 3 4.91 5.77 28.15
N TYR A 4 6.09 5.61 28.76
CA TYR A 4 7.20 6.55 28.63
C TYR A 4 7.75 6.55 27.21
N TYR A 5 7.92 5.37 26.60
CA TYR A 5 8.39 5.27 25.22
C TYR A 5 7.40 5.88 24.21
N MET A 6 6.09 5.62 24.40
CA MET A 6 5.04 6.16 23.53
C MET A 6 4.98 7.69 23.56
N ILE A 7 5.32 8.31 24.70
CA ILE A 7 5.32 9.77 24.87
C ILE A 7 6.65 10.37 24.39
N ILE A 8 7.80 9.78 24.72
CA ILE A 8 9.10 10.40 24.43
C ILE A 8 9.46 10.38 22.94
N ALA A 9 9.09 9.31 22.21
CA ALA A 9 9.41 9.18 20.79
C ALA A 9 8.86 10.32 19.91
N PRO A 10 7.57 10.67 19.96
CA PRO A 10 7.04 11.81 19.19
C PRO A 10 7.58 13.15 19.69
N ILE A 11 7.82 13.31 21.00
CA ILE A 11 8.40 14.55 21.56
C ILE A 11 9.79 14.79 20.98
N VAL A 12 10.65 13.77 20.94
CA VAL A 12 12.00 13.89 20.37
C VAL A 12 11.93 14.21 18.88
N ALA A 13 11.02 13.56 18.12
CA ALA A 13 10.84 13.85 16.70
C ALA A 13 10.45 15.32 16.45
N ILE A 14 9.48 15.85 17.22
CA ILE A 14 9.03 17.24 17.12
C ILE A 14 10.16 18.20 17.53
N LEU A 15 10.91 17.87 18.59
CA LEU A 15 12.03 18.69 19.05
C LEU A 15 13.12 18.79 17.98
N LEU A 16 13.47 17.70 17.32
CA LEU A 16 14.48 17.71 16.24
C LEU A 16 14.01 18.52 15.02
N ILE A 17 12.73 18.43 14.65
CA ILE A 17 12.16 19.27 13.59
C ILE A 17 12.19 20.74 14.00
N GLY A 18 11.79 21.06 15.23
CA GLY A 18 11.83 22.43 15.76
C GLY A 18 13.25 23.00 15.83
N LEU A 19 14.22 22.16 16.18
CA LEU A 19 15.64 22.52 16.20
C LEU A 19 16.16 22.79 14.78
N ASN A 20 15.81 21.95 13.81
CA ASN A 20 16.15 22.18 12.41
C ASN A 20 15.54 23.50 11.91
N TRP A 21 14.27 23.77 12.21
CA TRP A 21 13.62 25.01 11.80
C TRP A 21 14.27 26.27 12.41
N LEU A 22 14.78 26.18 13.65
CA LEU A 22 15.44 27.30 14.32
C LEU A 22 16.87 27.54 13.82
N LEU A 23 17.63 26.47 13.55
CA LEU A 23 19.06 26.55 13.21
C LEU A 23 19.33 26.56 11.69
N ALA A 24 18.45 26.00 10.87
CA ALA A 24 18.69 25.89 9.44
C ALA A 24 18.48 27.24 8.73
N PRO A 25 19.41 27.67 7.86
CA PRO A 25 19.21 28.86 7.06
C PRO A 25 18.06 28.65 6.07
N SER A 26 16.99 29.43 6.22
CA SER A 26 15.87 29.45 5.28
C SER A 26 16.06 30.60 4.28
N ASN A 27 16.40 30.24 3.03
CA ASN A 27 16.37 31.16 1.90
C ASN A 27 15.42 30.59 0.85
N ALA A 28 14.23 31.17 0.73
CA ALA A 28 13.22 30.79 -0.24
C ALA A 28 13.30 31.73 -1.45
N TYR A 29 13.51 31.16 -2.63
CA TYR A 29 13.43 31.85 -3.91
C TYR A 29 12.53 31.04 -4.84
N ILE A 30 11.97 31.71 -5.86
CA ILE A 30 10.89 31.20 -6.71
C ILE A 30 11.24 29.80 -7.27
N ASP A 31 12.44 29.64 -7.82
CA ASP A 31 12.89 28.38 -8.41
C ASP A 31 13.21 27.27 -7.37
N LYS A 32 13.46 27.63 -6.10
CA LYS A 32 13.64 26.65 -5.00
C LYS A 32 12.31 26.10 -4.50
N THR A 33 11.28 26.93 -4.57
CA THR A 33 9.94 26.61 -4.07
C THR A 33 9.04 25.98 -5.13
N GLY A 34 9.44 26.05 -6.41
CA GLY A 34 8.75 25.41 -7.53
C GLY A 34 9.13 23.93 -7.69
N PRO A 35 8.33 23.16 -8.43
CA PRO A 35 8.70 21.81 -8.83
C PRO A 35 9.93 21.83 -9.75
N PHE A 36 10.79 20.81 -9.64
CA PHE A 36 11.93 20.63 -10.53
C PHE A 36 11.44 20.21 -11.92
N GLU A 37 11.25 21.20 -12.80
CA GLU A 37 10.87 20.98 -14.20
C GLU A 37 12.02 21.33 -15.13
N CYS A 38 12.13 20.62 -16.26
CA CYS A 38 13.14 20.90 -17.30
C CYS A 38 12.83 22.18 -18.12
N GLY A 39 12.16 23.18 -17.53
CA GLY A 39 11.83 24.46 -18.17
C GLY A 39 10.52 24.51 -18.98
N PHE A 40 9.63 23.52 -18.83
CA PHE A 40 8.32 23.48 -19.51
C PHE A 40 7.18 23.54 -18.50
N THR A 41 6.34 24.57 -18.59
CA THR A 41 5.14 24.69 -17.76
C THR A 41 4.11 23.65 -18.17
N SER A 42 3.85 22.65 -17.32
CA SER A 42 2.81 21.68 -17.58
C SER A 42 1.42 22.29 -17.31
N TYR A 43 0.80 22.88 -18.33
CA TYR A 43 -0.67 23.03 -18.36
C TYR A 43 -1.28 21.65 -18.67
N GLN A 44 -1.13 20.70 -17.75
CA GLN A 44 -1.53 19.31 -17.96
C GLN A 44 -2.36 18.83 -16.79
N GLN A 45 -3.23 17.86 -17.09
CA GLN A 45 -4.13 17.24 -16.14
C GLN A 45 -3.36 16.69 -14.93
N SER A 46 -3.78 17.05 -13.71
CA SER A 46 -3.16 16.58 -12.46
C SER A 46 -3.28 15.06 -12.24
N ARG A 47 -4.12 14.38 -13.02
CA ARG A 47 -4.32 12.93 -12.96
C ARG A 47 -3.53 12.24 -14.06
N ALA A 48 -2.58 11.41 -13.66
CA ALA A 48 -1.93 10.45 -14.54
C ALA A 48 -2.81 9.20 -14.70
N ALA A 49 -2.84 8.63 -15.91
CA ALA A 49 -3.41 7.30 -16.12
C ALA A 49 -2.47 6.26 -15.51
N PHE A 50 -3.01 5.37 -14.68
CA PHE A 50 -2.29 4.28 -14.04
C PHE A 50 -3.03 2.96 -14.27
N SER A 51 -2.31 1.84 -14.18
CA SER A 51 -2.91 0.51 -14.34
C SER A 51 -3.96 0.24 -13.25
N VAL A 52 -5.08 -0.37 -13.63
CA VAL A 52 -6.15 -0.76 -12.70
C VAL A 52 -5.64 -1.70 -11.60
N ALA A 53 -4.58 -2.46 -11.86
CA ALA A 53 -3.96 -3.35 -10.87
C ALA A 53 -3.59 -2.61 -9.56
N PHE A 54 -3.16 -1.34 -9.63
CA PHE A 54 -2.79 -0.59 -8.42
C PHE A 54 -3.97 -0.29 -7.49
N ILE A 55 -5.14 0.02 -8.03
CA ILE A 55 -6.35 0.22 -7.22
C ILE A 55 -6.92 -1.12 -6.73
N LEU A 56 -6.77 -2.18 -7.53
CA LEU A 56 -7.21 -3.53 -7.17
C LEU A 56 -6.46 -4.06 -5.94
N VAL A 57 -5.15 -3.80 -5.79
CA VAL A 57 -4.42 -4.16 -4.55
C VAL A 57 -5.06 -3.52 -3.32
N ALA A 58 -5.43 -2.24 -3.39
CA ALA A 58 -6.04 -1.53 -2.26
C ALA A 58 -7.42 -2.09 -1.91
N ILE A 59 -8.21 -2.47 -2.92
CA ILE A 59 -9.53 -3.10 -2.72
C ILE A 59 -9.37 -4.52 -2.16
N LEU A 60 -8.41 -5.29 -2.64
CA LEU A 60 -8.13 -6.66 -2.17
C LEU A 60 -7.51 -6.70 -0.78
N PHE A 61 -6.78 -5.65 -0.38
CA PHE A 61 -6.28 -5.53 0.99
C PHE A 61 -7.42 -5.57 2.03
N LEU A 62 -8.58 -5.00 1.71
CA LEU A 62 -9.71 -4.89 2.64
C LEU A 62 -10.27 -6.26 3.10
N PRO A 63 -10.64 -7.21 2.23
CA PRO A 63 -11.09 -8.53 2.66
C PRO A 63 -9.99 -9.35 3.36
N PHE A 64 -8.71 -9.24 2.95
CA PHE A 64 -7.62 -9.94 3.65
C PHE A 64 -7.35 -9.37 5.04
N ASP A 65 -7.47 -8.05 5.22
CA ASP A 65 -7.38 -7.43 6.55
C ASP A 65 -8.56 -7.85 7.44
N LEU A 66 -9.77 -7.91 6.88
CA LEU A 66 -10.94 -8.44 7.58
C LEU A 66 -10.82 -9.92 7.94
N GLU A 67 -10.14 -10.74 7.12
CA GLU A 67 -9.86 -12.13 7.44
C GLU A 67 -9.04 -12.25 8.73
N ILE A 68 -7.90 -11.55 8.78
CA ILE A 68 -6.98 -11.59 9.92
C ILE A 68 -7.65 -10.98 11.16
N SER A 69 -8.36 -9.85 10.99
CA SER A 69 -9.12 -9.21 12.07
C SER A 69 -10.20 -10.13 12.65
N SER A 70 -10.85 -10.96 11.81
CA SER A 70 -11.89 -11.91 12.24
C SER A 70 -11.32 -13.17 12.91
N ILE A 71 -10.09 -13.57 12.60
CA ILE A 71 -9.40 -14.67 13.28
C ILE A 71 -9.05 -14.30 14.74
N LEU A 72 -8.67 -13.04 15.00
CA LEU A 72 -8.26 -12.57 16.32
C LEU A 72 -9.27 -12.85 17.45
N PRO A 73 -10.57 -12.47 17.36
CA PRO A 73 -11.55 -12.74 18.40
C PRO A 73 -11.80 -14.23 18.61
N TYR A 74 -11.71 -15.05 17.56
CA TYR A 74 -11.79 -16.50 17.71
C TYR A 74 -10.60 -17.04 18.50
N VAL A 75 -9.37 -16.61 18.19
CA VAL A 75 -8.16 -17.06 18.90
C VAL A 75 -8.19 -16.67 20.38
N THR A 76 -8.67 -15.47 20.71
CA THR A 76 -8.74 -15.02 22.12
C THR A 76 -9.84 -15.72 22.94
N SER A 77 -10.88 -16.24 22.28
CA SER A 77 -12.03 -16.89 22.95
C SER A 77 -12.23 -18.37 22.54
N ALA A 78 -11.19 -19.01 22.00
CA ALA A 78 -11.25 -20.36 21.45
C ALA A 78 -11.72 -21.40 22.48
N TYR A 79 -11.34 -21.23 23.75
CA TYR A 79 -11.76 -22.11 24.84
C TYR A 79 -13.27 -22.08 25.10
N ILE A 80 -13.91 -20.90 24.96
CA ILE A 80 -15.34 -20.71 25.23
C ILE A 80 -16.17 -21.18 24.04
N ASN A 81 -15.75 -20.82 22.82
CA ASN A 81 -16.50 -21.13 21.61
C ASN A 81 -16.34 -22.59 21.14
N GLY A 82 -15.28 -23.27 21.57
CA GLY A 82 -15.02 -24.68 21.29
C GLY A 82 -15.13 -25.04 19.80
N LEU A 83 -15.68 -26.23 19.52
CA LEU A 83 -15.86 -26.75 18.16
C LEU A 83 -16.86 -25.94 17.32
N TYR A 84 -17.86 -25.32 17.95
CA TYR A 84 -18.89 -24.57 17.23
C TYR A 84 -18.33 -23.31 16.57
N GLY A 85 -17.57 -22.51 17.34
CA GLY A 85 -16.88 -21.34 16.78
C GLY A 85 -15.85 -21.71 15.72
N LEU A 86 -15.17 -22.84 15.89
CA LEU A 86 -14.19 -23.34 14.91
C LEU A 86 -14.86 -23.64 13.56
N ILE A 87 -16.02 -24.30 13.57
CA ILE A 87 -16.74 -24.64 12.34
C ILE A 87 -17.20 -23.37 11.61
N ILE A 88 -17.71 -22.38 12.33
CA ILE A 88 -18.11 -21.08 11.73
C ILE A 88 -16.89 -20.38 11.12
N LEU A 89 -15.77 -20.35 11.84
CA LEU A 89 -14.53 -19.75 11.34
C LEU A 89 -14.05 -20.46 10.07
N ILE A 90 -14.05 -21.80 10.05
CA ILE A 90 -13.63 -22.57 8.87
C ILE A 90 -14.52 -22.28 7.66
N ILE A 91 -15.84 -22.20 7.84
CA ILE A 91 -16.76 -21.87 6.75
C ILE A 91 -16.47 -20.46 6.22
N PHE A 92 -16.28 -19.49 7.12
CA PHE A 92 -15.94 -18.11 6.76
C PHE A 92 -14.61 -18.04 5.97
N LEU A 93 -13.55 -18.68 6.46
CA LEU A 93 -12.25 -18.72 5.79
C LEU A 93 -12.34 -19.42 4.44
N THR A 94 -13.11 -20.51 4.32
CA THR A 94 -13.27 -21.24 3.06
C THR A 94 -13.90 -20.35 1.98
N ILE A 95 -14.90 -19.53 2.33
CA ILE A 95 -15.54 -18.60 1.39
C ILE A 95 -14.54 -17.55 0.90
N LEU A 96 -13.71 -16.99 1.80
CA LEU A 96 -12.69 -16.02 1.44
C LEU A 96 -11.56 -16.63 0.59
N ILE A 97 -11.13 -17.85 0.91
CA ILE A 97 -10.14 -18.59 0.10
C ILE A 97 -10.65 -18.80 -1.32
N ILE A 98 -11.92 -19.17 -1.50
CA ILE A 98 -12.52 -19.33 -2.84
C ILE A 98 -12.48 -18.00 -3.60
N ALA A 99 -12.85 -16.90 -2.94
CA ALA A 99 -12.78 -15.57 -3.56
C ALA A 99 -11.35 -15.20 -3.98
N PHE A 100 -10.35 -15.50 -3.16
CA PHE A 100 -8.94 -15.28 -3.49
C PHE A 100 -8.46 -16.15 -4.66
N VAL A 101 -8.82 -17.43 -4.67
CA VAL A 101 -8.46 -18.34 -5.78
C VAL A 101 -9.04 -17.83 -7.10
N LEU A 102 -10.27 -17.31 -7.11
CA LEU A 102 -10.87 -16.71 -8.30
C LEU A 102 -10.10 -15.48 -8.78
N GLU A 103 -9.66 -14.62 -7.86
CA GLU A 103 -8.84 -13.45 -8.19
C GLU A 103 -7.52 -13.86 -8.86
N VAL A 104 -6.80 -14.82 -8.28
CA VAL A 104 -5.53 -15.33 -8.82
C VAL A 104 -5.70 -15.93 -10.21
N ILE A 105 -6.74 -16.74 -10.41
CA ILE A 105 -7.02 -17.38 -11.71
C ILE A 105 -7.32 -16.33 -12.80
N LEU A 106 -7.96 -15.22 -12.44
CA LEU A 106 -8.29 -14.16 -13.40
C LEU A 106 -7.08 -13.29 -13.78
N GLU A 107 -5.91 -13.50 -13.18
CA GLU A 107 -4.68 -12.71 -13.40
C GLU A 107 -4.90 -11.18 -13.29
N VAL A 108 -5.86 -10.76 -12.48
CA VAL A 108 -6.35 -9.37 -12.38
C VAL A 108 -5.25 -8.40 -11.90
N LEU A 109 -4.28 -8.92 -11.17
CA LEU A 109 -3.14 -8.20 -10.62
C LEU A 109 -1.94 -8.07 -11.58
N LYS A 110 -2.01 -8.65 -12.78
CA LYS A 110 -0.90 -8.61 -13.74
C LYS A 110 -0.76 -7.22 -14.35
N ILE A 111 0.43 -6.64 -14.24
CA ILE A 111 0.74 -5.36 -14.87
C ILE A 111 1.13 -5.62 -16.33
N ASP A 112 0.28 -5.19 -17.26
CA ASP A 112 0.58 -5.23 -18.69
C ASP A 112 1.68 -4.20 -19.03
N ARG A 113 2.72 -4.64 -19.74
CA ARG A 113 3.77 -3.76 -20.28
C ARG A 113 3.52 -3.57 -21.78
N GLN A 114 2.63 -2.64 -22.10
CA GLN A 114 2.27 -2.32 -23.48
C GLN A 114 3.49 -1.98 -24.37
N TYR A 115 4.54 -1.37 -23.80
CA TYR A 115 5.75 -0.98 -24.52
C TYR A 115 6.57 -2.13 -25.14
N LEU A 116 6.44 -3.37 -24.63
CA LEU A 116 7.19 -4.52 -25.15
C LEU A 116 6.45 -5.28 -26.26
N LYS A 117 5.17 -4.95 -26.49
CA LYS A 117 4.31 -5.66 -27.45
C LYS A 117 4.55 -5.22 -28.90
N ASP A 118 5.09 -4.01 -29.08
CA ASP A 118 5.31 -3.38 -30.37
C ASP A 118 6.73 -3.59 -30.93
N ILE A 119 7.63 -4.20 -30.15
CA ILE A 119 9.02 -4.47 -30.56
C ILE A 119 9.10 -5.88 -31.15
N PRO A 120 9.54 -6.06 -32.42
CA PRO A 120 9.64 -7.37 -33.04
C PRO A 120 10.62 -8.28 -32.30
N SER A 121 10.27 -9.55 -32.14
CA SER A 121 11.00 -10.57 -31.36
C SER A 121 12.46 -10.78 -31.78
N THR A 122 12.84 -10.32 -32.97
CA THR A 122 14.19 -10.44 -33.56
C THR A 122 15.19 -9.41 -33.03
N GLU A 123 14.75 -8.34 -32.37
CA GLU A 123 15.64 -7.26 -31.89
C GLU A 123 16.13 -7.48 -30.46
N TYR A 124 15.47 -8.39 -29.70
CA TYR A 124 15.80 -8.71 -28.31
C TYR A 124 17.14 -9.41 -28.10
N TYR A 125 17.67 -10.11 -29.10
CA TYR A 125 18.92 -10.90 -28.99
C TYR A 125 20.13 -10.21 -29.68
N LYS A 126 20.00 -8.92 -30.02
CA LYS A 126 21.03 -8.15 -30.74
C LYS A 126 21.80 -7.15 -29.87
N ILE A 127 21.65 -7.23 -28.55
CA ILE A 127 22.43 -6.47 -27.57
C ILE A 127 23.37 -7.44 -26.85
#